data_AF-A0A967WNP2-F1
#
_entry.id   AF-A0A967WNP2-F1
#
_cell.length_a   1.000
_cell.length_b   1.000
_cell.length_c   1.000
_cell.angle_alpha   90.00
_cell.angle_beta   90.00
_cell.angle_gamma   90.00
#
_symmetry.space_group_name_H-M   'P 1'
#
loop_
_entity.id
_entity.type
_entity.pdbx_description
1 polymer ?
#
loop_
_entity_poly.entity_id
_entity_poly.type
_entity_poly.pdbx_seq_one_letter_code
_entity_poly.pdbx_strand_id
1 'polypeptide(L)' 'MLAVGEHLWGEVDDNTRRMTSGLAGGLGCSEQELCGALSGGALIIGSLYGRTSADQDDTECNRLVSVYRDR' A
#
# COMPACT_ATOMS: atom_id res chain seq x y z
N MET A 1 0.18 -12.12 13.79
CA MET A 1 -0.84 -11.31 13.09
C MET A 1 -0.56 -11.50 11.61
N LEU A 2 -1.48 -12.11 10.86
CA LEU A 2 -1.30 -12.26 9.41
C LEU A 2 -1.34 -10.86 8.79
N ALA A 3 -0.34 -10.52 7.98
CA ALA A 3 -0.40 -9.28 7.23
C ALA A 3 -1.49 -9.44 6.16
N VAL A 4 -2.33 -8.42 5.96
CA VAL A 4 -3.41 -8.50 4.94
C VAL A 4 -2.85 -8.80 3.55
N GLY A 5 -1.63 -8.36 3.25
CA GLY A 5 -0.92 -8.69 2.02
C GLY A 5 -0.72 -10.19 1.81
N GLU A 6 -0.54 -10.98 2.87
CA GLU A 6 -0.36 -12.43 2.75
C GLU A 6 -1.64 -13.15 2.31
N HIS A 7 -2.80 -12.59 2.63
CA HIS A 7 -4.08 -13.11 2.15
C HIS A 7 -4.22 -12.95 0.63
N LEU A 8 -3.55 -11.95 0.04
CA LEU A 8 -3.63 -11.64 -1.38
C LEU A 8 -2.45 -12.20 -2.20
N TRP A 9 -1.23 -12.20 -1.64
CA TRP A 9 0.00 -12.57 -2.35
C TRP A 9 0.66 -13.84 -1.84
N GLY A 10 0.08 -14.52 -0.86
CA GLY A 10 0.73 -15.66 -0.21
C GLY A 10 1.86 -15.20 0.69
N GLU A 11 3.07 -15.71 0.51
CA GLU A 11 4.19 -15.26 1.34
C GLU A 11 4.70 -13.88 0.90
N VAL A 12 4.69 -12.91 1.81
CA VAL A 12 5.33 -11.61 1.60
C VAL A 12 6.80 -11.73 1.98
N ASP A 13 7.73 -11.33 1.11
CA ASP A 13 9.15 -11.43 1.40
C ASP A 13 9.63 -10.41 2.45
N ASP A 14 10.78 -10.69 3.07
CA ASP A 14 11.33 -9.87 4.15
C ASP A 14 11.78 -8.46 3.70
N ASN A 15 12.10 -8.24 2.43
CA ASN A 15 12.39 -6.89 1.94
C ASN A 15 11.10 -6.08 1.89
N THR A 16 10.03 -6.65 1.34
CA THR A 16 8.71 -5.98 1.31
C THR A 16 8.22 -5.65 2.73
N ARG A 17 8.30 -6.60 3.66
CA ARG A 17 7.94 -6.35 5.08
C ARG A 17 8.73 -5.18 5.66
N ARG A 18 10.06 -5.19 5.50
CA ARG A 18 10.95 -4.11 6.00
C ARG A 18 10.70 -2.76 5.35
N MET A 19 10.46 -2.72 4.04
CA MET A 19 10.17 -1.49 3.29
C MET A 19 8.91 -0.80 3.84
N THR A 20 7.89 -1.58 4.24
CA THR A 20 6.64 -1.03 4.77
C THR A 20 6.73 -0.58 6.23
N SER A 21 7.76 -0.96 7.00
CA SER A 21 7.90 -0.60 8.42
C SER A 21 7.89 0.91 8.65
N GLY A 22 8.46 1.69 7.74
CA GLY A 22 8.45 3.16 7.82
C GLY A 22 7.07 3.80 7.68
N LEU A 23 6.06 3.04 7.24
CA LEU A 23 4.67 3.52 7.15
C LEU A 23 3.96 3.49 8.51
N ALA A 24 4.55 2.86 9.52
CA ALA A 24 3.96 2.74 10.84
C ALA A 24 3.77 4.12 11.49
N GLY A 25 2.63 4.32 12.15
CA GLY A 25 2.36 5.55 12.89
C GLY A 25 2.38 6.82 12.03
N GLY A 26 2.21 6.69 10.69
CA GLY A 26 2.10 7.81 9.75
C GLY A 26 3.08 8.94 10.03
N LEU A 27 4.40 8.77 9.90
CA LEU A 27 5.16 7.91 9.00
C LEU A 27 6.52 7.61 9.64
N GLY A 28 6.65 6.55 10.41
CA GLY A 28 7.76 6.41 11.36
C GLY A 28 7.41 7.08 12.69
N CYS A 29 6.15 6.93 13.10
CA CYS A 29 5.62 7.40 14.38
C CYS A 29 5.71 8.93 14.58
N SER A 30 5.68 9.70 13.49
CA SER A 30 5.68 11.16 13.56
C SER A 30 4.29 11.75 13.82
N GLU A 31 3.21 10.98 13.58
CA GLU A 31 1.81 11.42 13.69
C GLU A 31 1.44 12.60 12.78
N GLN A 32 2.25 12.87 11.75
CA GLN A 32 2.06 14.02 10.84
C GLN A 32 1.39 13.64 9.52
N GLU A 33 1.37 12.35 9.19
CA GLU A 33 0.97 11.86 7.88
C GLU A 33 -0.10 10.77 7.97
N LEU A 34 -0.45 10.18 6.82
CA LEU A 34 -1.48 9.16 6.70
C LEU A 34 -1.19 7.93 7.56
N CYS A 35 -2.25 7.39 8.17
CA CYS A 35 -2.20 6.14 8.93
C CYS A 35 -1.57 5.01 8.11
N GLY A 36 -0.66 4.24 8.73
CA GLY A 36 0.02 3.12 8.08
C GLY A 36 -0.92 2.05 7.52
N ALA A 37 -2.11 1.85 8.11
CA ALA A 37 -3.11 0.93 7.55
C ALA A 37 -3.69 1.45 6.22
N LEU A 38 -3.92 2.76 6.11
CA LEU A 38 -4.37 3.38 4.88
C LEU A 38 -3.27 3.34 3.81
N SER A 39 -2.03 3.70 4.19
CA SER A 39 -0.87 3.60 3.30
C SER A 39 -0.64 2.15 2.82
N GLY A 40 -0.79 1.16 3.71
CA GLY A 40 -0.68 -0.26 3.37
C GLY A 40 -1.77 -0.73 2.40
N GLY A 41 -3.01 -0.30 2.58
CA GLY A 41 -4.09 -0.60 1.61
C GLY A 41 -3.83 0.02 0.24
N ALA A 42 -3.32 1.25 0.19
CA ALA A 42 -2.91 1.89 -1.07
C ALA A 42 -1.79 1.11 -1.78
N LEU A 43 -0.80 0.60 -1.03
CA LEU A 43 0.24 -0.28 -1.59
C LEU A 43 -0.33 -1.57 -2.16
N ILE A 44 -1.31 -2.17 -1.48
CA ILE A 44 -1.96 -3.39 -1.96
C ILE A 44 -2.67 -3.14 -3.30
N ILE A 45 -3.44 -2.05 -3.39
CA ILE A 45 -4.11 -1.66 -4.64
C ILE A 45 -3.08 -1.38 -5.74
N GLY A 46 -2.00 -0.66 -5.41
CA GLY A 46 -0.89 -0.38 -6.33
C GLY A 46 -0.21 -1.63 -6.87
N SER A 47 -0.07 -2.69 -6.07
CA SER A 47 0.50 -3.96 -6.58
C SER A 47 -0.38 -4.65 -7.63
N LEU A 48 -1.70 -4.46 -7.55
CA LEU A 48 -2.68 -5.17 -8.37
C LEU A 48 -2.99 -4.42 -9.66
N TYR A 49 -3.00 -3.08 -9.59
CA TYR A 49 -3.47 -2.21 -10.68
C TYR A 49 -2.47 -1.13 -11.07
N GLY A 50 -1.35 -1.00 -10.34
CA GLY A 50 -0.36 0.03 -10.60
C GLY A 50 0.47 -0.24 -11.86
N ARG A 51 1.15 0.82 -12.33
CA ARG A 51 2.03 0.76 -13.49
C ARG A 51 3.45 0.34 -13.13
N THR A 52 4.11 -0.31 -14.07
CA THR A 52 5.51 -0.76 -13.99
C THR A 52 6.43 -0.01 -14.96
N SER A 53 5.84 0.78 -15.86
CA SER A 53 6.55 1.66 -16.80
C SER A 53 5.84 3.02 -16.90
N ALA A 54 6.44 3.98 -17.61
CA ALA A 54 5.89 5.33 -17.74
C ALA A 54 4.77 5.45 -18.79
N ASP A 55 4.69 4.50 -19.73
CA ASP A 55 3.72 4.45 -20.82
C ASP A 55 2.40 3.76 -20.46
N GLN A 56 2.34 3.12 -19.29
CA GLN A 56 1.14 2.46 -18.78
C GLN A 56 0.23 3.46 -18.05
N ASP A 57 -1.07 3.39 -18.31
CA ASP A 57 -2.08 4.16 -17.59
C ASP A 57 -2.23 3.64 -16.15
N ASP A 58 -2.21 4.55 -15.17
CA ASP A 58 -2.43 4.27 -13.76
C ASP A 58 -3.74 4.88 -13.21
N THR A 59 -4.59 5.39 -14.11
CA THR A 59 -5.86 6.06 -13.74
C THR A 59 -6.75 5.15 -12.89
N GLU A 60 -6.87 3.87 -13.24
CA GLU A 60 -7.72 2.94 -12.48
C GLU A 60 -7.17 2.67 -11.07
N CYS A 61 -5.85 2.49 -10.93
CA CYS A 61 -5.21 2.35 -9.63
C CYS A 61 -5.49 3.59 -8.75
N ASN A 62 -5.28 4.79 -9.29
CA ASN A 62 -5.51 6.04 -8.58
C ASN A 62 -6.99 6.24 -8.19
N ARG A 63 -7.92 5.85 -9.06
CA ARG A 63 -9.36 5.86 -8.78
C ARG A 63 -9.71 4.91 -7.63
N LEU A 64 -9.19 3.68 -7.65
CA LEU A 64 -9.44 2.69 -6.61
C LEU A 64 -8.85 3.11 -5.25
N VAL A 65 -7.63 3.65 -5.23
CA VAL A 65 -7.03 4.20 -3.99
C VAL A 65 -7.85 5.36 -3.45
N SER A 66 -8.35 6.24 -4.32
CA SER A 66 -9.21 7.36 -3.91
C SER A 66 -10.51 6.87 -3.27
N VAL A 67 -11.19 5.90 -3.89
CA VAL A 67 -12.40 5.29 -3.32
C VAL A 67 -12.12 4.55 -2.01
N TYR A 68 -10.98 3.89 -1.90
CA TYR A 68 -10.55 3.21 -0.67
C TYR A 68 -10.31 4.20 0.47
N ARG A 69 -9.70 5.35 0.19
CA ARG A 69 -9.43 6.42 1.17
C ARG A 69 -10.70 7.01 1.78
N ASP A 70 -11.79 7.04 1.04
CA ASP A 70 -13.05 7.63 1.48
C ASP A 70 -13.94 6.68 2.30
N ARG A 71 -13.50 5.43 2.54
CA ARG A 71 -14.22 4.41 3.31
C ARG A 71 -13.61 4.19 4.69
#